data_AF-A0AA91EIV5-F1
#
_entry.id   AF-A0AA91EIV5-F1
#
_cell.length_a   1.000
_cell.length_b   1.000
_cell.length_c   1.000
_cell.angle_alpha   90.00
_cell.angle_beta   90.00
_cell.angle_gamma   90.00
#
_symmetry.space_group_name_H-M   'P 1'
#
loop_
_entity.id
_entity.type
_entity.pdbx_description
1 polymer ?
#
loop_
_entity_poly.entity_id
_entity_poly.type
_entity_poly.pdbx_seq_one_letter_code
_entity_poly.pdbx_strand_id
1 'polypeptide(L)'
;MRNLVKFMGVGLLVAGLAACDGQSTDNTTSAAKGSTPVEASVPAGENISLLNGKVTFTLPAGLTDQSGKLGSQSNSMHVYANKSGQQAIIVIMAPLPADSLSTLSGRLVEQQKSRDPSLNVLSDKSIEVSGQPAQEVNSLQTAKGQVSYSSIVLAKAGDQLMTMQVSLPGENQQEAANIANGVINTLKITE
;
A
#
# COMPACT_ATOMS: atom_id res chain seq x y z
N MET A 1 -4.33 21.78 -55.00
CA MET A 1 -2.97 22.35 -55.14
C MET A 1 -2.79 23.46 -54.11
N ARG A 2 -1.63 23.55 -53.45
CA ARG A 2 -0.93 24.79 -52.99
C ARG A 2 -1.79 25.94 -52.40
N ASN A 3 -1.51 26.44 -51.18
CA ASN A 3 -0.24 27.12 -50.92
C ASN A 3 0.31 27.00 -49.49
N LEU A 4 1.63 27.15 -49.42
CA LEU A 4 2.50 27.17 -48.24
C LEU A 4 2.78 28.63 -47.85
N VAL A 5 2.82 28.96 -46.56
CA VAL A 5 3.56 30.14 -46.07
C VAL A 5 4.30 29.81 -44.77
N LYS A 6 5.58 30.20 -44.68
CA LYS A 6 6.46 30.14 -43.50
C LYS A 6 6.82 31.59 -43.08
N PHE A 7 7.85 31.75 -42.22
CA PHE A 7 8.37 33.01 -41.63
C PHE A 7 7.52 33.50 -40.44
N MET A 8 8.02 34.05 -39.31
CA MET A 8 9.38 34.30 -38.75
C MET A 8 9.24 34.53 -37.21
N GLY A 9 10.23 34.42 -36.33
CA GLY A 9 11.59 33.86 -36.44
C GLY A 9 12.63 34.49 -35.48
N VAL A 10 13.61 33.68 -35.03
CA VAL A 10 14.99 34.05 -34.58
C VAL A 10 15.24 34.47 -33.10
N GLY A 11 16.35 33.95 -32.55
CA GLY A 11 16.95 34.29 -31.23
C GLY A 11 17.33 33.03 -30.43
N LEU A 12 18.33 32.22 -30.79
CA LEU A 12 19.78 32.46 -30.91
C LEU A 12 20.48 32.84 -29.58
N LEU A 13 21.11 31.84 -28.95
CA LEU A 13 22.46 31.98 -28.38
C LEU A 13 23.13 30.61 -28.21
N VAL A 14 24.39 30.53 -28.62
CA VAL A 14 25.26 29.35 -28.60
C VAL A 14 26.45 29.67 -27.70
N ALA A 15 26.86 28.73 -26.85
CA ALA A 15 28.26 28.36 -26.57
C ALA A 15 28.37 27.55 -25.28
N GLY A 16 29.02 26.39 -25.36
CA GLY A 16 29.23 25.49 -24.22
C GLY A 16 30.00 24.23 -24.60
N LEU A 17 30.94 24.32 -25.55
CA LEU A 17 31.88 23.23 -25.81
C LEU A 17 32.98 23.27 -24.74
N ALA A 18 33.05 22.22 -23.94
CA ALA A 18 34.30 21.71 -23.42
C ALA A 18 34.45 20.29 -23.97
N ALA A 19 35.49 20.08 -24.77
CA ALA A 19 35.92 18.79 -25.29
C ALA A 19 37.40 18.57 -24.89
N CYS A 20 37.93 17.40 -25.24
CA CYS A 20 39.18 16.79 -24.78
C CYS A 20 39.06 16.21 -23.35
N ASP A 21 39.17 14.90 -23.16
CA ASP A 21 40.22 13.92 -23.55
C ASP A 21 41.32 13.84 -22.49
N GLY A 22 41.66 12.60 -22.10
CA GLY A 22 42.37 12.30 -20.87
C GLY A 22 42.25 10.83 -20.47
N GLN A 23 42.84 9.93 -21.27
CA GLN A 23 42.99 8.52 -20.93
C GLN A 23 44.02 8.33 -19.79
N SER A 24 43.60 7.83 -18.63
CA SER A 24 44.45 7.05 -17.70
C SER A 24 43.62 6.31 -16.65
N THR A 25 44.13 5.15 -16.24
CA THR A 25 43.51 4.14 -15.37
C THR A 25 43.59 4.50 -13.88
N ASP A 26 42.49 4.43 -13.12
CA ASP A 26 42.45 3.71 -11.83
C ASP A 26 41.01 3.40 -11.35
N ASN A 27 40.90 2.53 -10.35
CA ASN A 27 39.66 2.09 -9.69
C ASN A 27 39.02 3.20 -8.84
N THR A 28 37.69 3.39 -8.92
CA THR A 28 36.77 3.23 -7.76
C THR A 28 35.30 3.52 -8.10
N THR A 29 34.41 2.71 -7.51
CA THR A 29 33.09 3.08 -6.95
C THR A 29 32.20 4.05 -7.75
N SER A 30 31.44 3.52 -8.73
CA SER A 30 30.21 4.18 -9.19
C SER A 30 29.03 3.87 -8.26
N ALA A 31 28.88 4.67 -7.20
CA ALA A 31 27.66 4.72 -6.40
C ALA A 31 26.62 5.64 -7.06
N ALA A 32 25.85 5.11 -8.02
CA ALA A 32 24.75 5.84 -8.65
C ALA A 32 23.45 5.72 -7.81
N LYS A 33 23.33 6.58 -6.79
CA LYS A 33 22.09 6.79 -6.04
C LYS A 33 21.07 7.48 -6.95
N GLY A 34 20.00 6.77 -7.33
CA GLY A 34 19.04 7.30 -8.32
C GLY A 34 17.63 6.68 -8.31
N SER A 35 17.27 5.88 -7.30
CA SER A 35 15.88 5.43 -7.14
C SER A 35 15.02 6.60 -6.66
N THR A 36 14.38 7.31 -7.59
CA THR A 36 13.22 8.15 -7.26
C THR A 36 12.16 7.26 -6.61
N PRO A 37 11.70 7.55 -5.39
CA PRO A 37 10.53 6.87 -4.84
C PRO A 37 9.36 7.11 -5.81
N VAL A 38 8.69 6.04 -6.23
CA VAL A 38 7.41 6.17 -6.91
C VAL A 38 6.42 6.65 -5.85
N GLU A 39 5.99 7.90 -5.93
CA GLU A 39 4.99 8.44 -5.00
C GLU A 39 3.70 7.63 -5.13
N ALA A 40 3.40 6.83 -4.09
CA ALA A 40 2.16 6.07 -3.99
C ALA A 40 0.99 7.05 -3.97
N SER A 41 0.31 7.17 -5.10
CA SER A 41 -0.73 8.16 -5.28
C SER A 41 -2.03 7.75 -4.58
N VAL A 42 -2.41 8.58 -3.59
CA VAL A 42 -3.74 8.66 -2.93
C VAL A 42 -3.95 7.61 -1.82
N PRO A 43 -4.17 8.06 -0.57
CA PRO A 43 -5.51 8.48 -0.12
C PRO A 43 -5.65 10.00 0.07
N ALA A 44 -6.74 10.57 -0.44
CA ALA A 44 -7.09 11.99 -0.35
C ALA A 44 -8.51 12.11 0.24
N GLY A 45 -8.65 11.63 1.47
CA GLY A 45 -9.94 11.52 2.16
C GLY A 45 -9.82 11.76 3.67
N GLU A 46 -10.73 11.15 4.43
CA GLU A 46 -10.85 11.38 5.87
C GLU A 46 -9.68 10.77 6.65
N ASN A 47 -9.18 11.48 7.67
CA ASN A 47 -8.22 10.90 8.62
C ASN A 47 -8.98 10.14 9.70
N ILE A 48 -8.84 8.82 9.70
CA ILE A 48 -9.45 7.92 10.68
C ILE A 48 -8.56 7.85 11.92
N SER A 49 -9.17 7.83 13.10
CA SER A 49 -8.50 7.69 14.39
C SER A 49 -9.19 6.62 15.23
N LEU A 50 -8.46 5.57 15.56
CA LEU A 50 -8.89 4.42 16.36
C LEU A 50 -8.04 4.33 17.64
N LEU A 51 -8.52 3.59 18.63
CA LEU A 51 -7.82 3.35 19.91
C LEU A 51 -7.28 4.65 20.54
N ASN A 52 -8.14 5.67 20.66
CA ASN A 52 -7.79 6.98 21.21
C ASN A 52 -6.59 7.68 20.51
N GLY A 53 -6.36 7.36 19.23
CA GLY A 53 -5.26 7.90 18.43
C GLY A 53 -4.04 6.97 18.30
N LYS A 54 -4.03 5.80 18.96
CA LYS A 54 -2.94 4.82 18.81
C LYS A 54 -2.84 4.21 17.41
N VAL A 55 -3.93 4.22 16.65
CA VAL A 55 -3.94 3.81 15.24
C VAL A 55 -4.65 4.89 14.42
N THR A 56 -3.95 5.48 13.45
CA THR A 56 -4.54 6.46 12.51
C THR A 56 -4.14 6.17 11.08
N PHE A 57 -5.01 6.41 10.12
CA PHE A 57 -4.71 6.27 8.69
C PHE A 57 -5.63 7.17 7.86
N THR A 58 -5.26 7.45 6.61
CA THR A 58 -6.12 8.21 5.70
C THR A 58 -6.99 7.27 4.88
N LEU A 59 -8.29 7.47 4.92
CA LEU A 59 -9.28 6.69 4.20
C LEU A 59 -9.30 7.08 2.71
N PRO A 60 -9.24 6.13 1.76
CA PRO A 60 -9.49 6.41 0.35
C PRO A 60 -10.88 7.01 0.10
N ALA A 61 -10.95 7.97 -0.82
CA ALA A 61 -12.19 8.61 -1.19
C ALA A 61 -13.23 7.59 -1.70
N GLY A 62 -14.49 7.76 -1.29
CA GLY A 62 -15.59 6.87 -1.66
C GLY A 62 -15.80 5.66 -0.74
N LEU A 63 -14.89 5.39 0.20
CA LEU A 63 -15.19 4.51 1.34
C LEU A 63 -15.94 5.28 2.43
N THR A 64 -16.80 4.58 3.17
CA THR A 64 -17.59 5.14 4.29
C THR A 64 -17.72 4.10 5.39
N ASP A 65 -17.84 4.52 6.65
CA ASP A 65 -17.98 3.61 7.79
C ASP A 65 -19.27 2.75 7.72
N GLN A 66 -19.09 1.44 7.82
CA GLN A 66 -20.12 0.40 7.88
C GLN A 66 -20.07 -0.41 9.19
N SER A 67 -19.22 -0.06 10.15
CA SER A 67 -18.96 -0.84 11.38
C SER A 67 -20.25 -1.18 12.14
N GLY A 68 -21.17 -0.22 12.25
CA GLY A 68 -22.49 -0.39 12.89
C GLY A 68 -23.55 -1.15 12.07
N LYS A 69 -23.24 -1.60 10.84
CA LYS A 69 -24.20 -2.28 9.95
C LYS A 69 -23.96 -3.78 9.80
N LEU A 70 -22.81 -4.29 10.26
CA LEU A 70 -22.39 -5.69 10.07
C LEU A 70 -22.69 -6.60 11.28
N GLY A 71 -23.33 -6.07 12.32
CA GLY A 71 -23.78 -6.84 13.49
C GLY A 71 -23.67 -6.01 14.78
N SER A 72 -23.64 -6.70 15.93
CA SER A 72 -23.24 -6.07 17.18
C SER A 72 -21.77 -5.65 17.08
N GLN A 73 -21.49 -4.35 17.08
CA GLN A 73 -20.11 -3.88 17.21
C GLN A 73 -19.48 -4.49 18.47
N SER A 74 -18.40 -5.24 18.29
CA SER A 74 -17.32 -5.13 19.27
C SER A 74 -16.58 -3.83 18.97
N ASN A 75 -16.13 -3.14 20.02
CA ASN A 75 -15.29 -1.93 19.88
C ASN A 75 -13.92 -2.23 19.24
N SER A 76 -13.67 -3.49 18.87
CA SER A 76 -12.48 -4.01 18.24
C SER A 76 -12.55 -4.04 16.71
N MET A 77 -13.72 -3.98 16.08
CA MET A 77 -13.85 -4.10 14.62
C MET A 77 -14.38 -2.82 13.99
N HIS A 78 -13.62 -2.30 13.04
CA HIS A 78 -13.98 -1.15 12.21
C HIS A 78 -13.97 -1.54 10.74
N VAL A 79 -15.01 -1.19 9.99
CA VAL A 79 -15.16 -1.55 8.57
C VAL A 79 -15.55 -0.32 7.77
N TYR A 80 -14.71 0.03 6.79
CA TYR A 80 -14.96 1.12 5.86
C TYR A 80 -15.08 0.53 4.47
N ALA A 81 -16.18 0.79 3.76
CA ALA A 81 -16.41 0.20 2.43
C ALA A 81 -17.08 1.18 1.47
N ASN A 82 -16.91 0.93 0.18
CA ASN A 82 -17.71 1.57 -0.87
C ASN A 82 -19.11 0.94 -0.93
N LYS A 83 -20.02 1.53 -1.72
CA LYS A 83 -21.41 1.07 -1.83
C LYS A 83 -21.57 -0.36 -2.39
N SER A 84 -20.60 -0.88 -3.14
CA SER A 84 -20.66 -2.24 -3.71
C SER A 84 -20.00 -3.29 -2.83
N GLY A 85 -19.27 -2.90 -1.77
CA GLY A 85 -18.46 -3.80 -0.94
C GLY A 85 -17.20 -4.33 -1.64
N GLN A 86 -16.92 -3.92 -2.89
CA GLN A 86 -15.76 -4.38 -3.67
C GLN A 86 -14.46 -3.73 -3.24
N GLN A 87 -14.54 -2.57 -2.59
CA GLN A 87 -13.42 -1.93 -1.91
C GLN A 87 -13.76 -1.82 -0.42
N ALA A 88 -12.89 -2.34 0.43
CA ALA A 88 -13.06 -2.32 1.87
C ALA A 88 -11.71 -2.15 2.59
N ILE A 89 -11.74 -1.48 3.74
CA ILE A 89 -10.68 -1.48 4.74
C ILE A 89 -11.31 -1.96 6.04
N ILE A 90 -10.79 -3.06 6.57
CA ILE A 90 -11.23 -3.66 7.84
C ILE A 90 -10.07 -3.53 8.82
N VAL A 91 -10.32 -3.01 10.02
CA VAL A 91 -9.33 -2.94 11.10
C VAL A 91 -9.88 -3.69 12.30
N ILE A 92 -9.13 -4.67 12.79
CA ILE A 92 -9.47 -5.52 13.94
C ILE A 92 -8.41 -5.37 15.01
N MET A 93 -8.84 -5.07 16.24
CA MET A 93 -7.99 -4.98 17.43
C MET A 93 -8.24 -6.17 18.37
N ALA A 94 -7.26 -7.04 18.52
CA ALA A 94 -7.34 -8.21 19.43
C ALA A 94 -6.28 -8.10 20.53
N PRO A 95 -6.41 -8.79 21.67
CA PRO A 95 -5.31 -8.93 22.63
C PRO A 95 -4.05 -9.47 21.94
N LEU A 96 -2.89 -8.88 22.22
CA LEU A 96 -1.63 -9.30 21.60
C LEU A 96 -1.24 -10.73 22.04
N PRO A 97 -1.15 -11.71 21.13
CA PRO A 97 -0.64 -13.04 21.48
C PRO A 97 0.88 -13.02 21.71
N ALA A 98 1.40 -14.06 22.37
CA ALA A 98 2.83 -14.22 22.62
C ALA A 98 3.65 -14.60 21.37
N ASP A 99 2.99 -15.06 20.31
CA ASP A 99 3.61 -15.41 19.02
C ASP A 99 4.25 -14.20 18.32
N SER A 100 5.30 -14.44 17.54
CA SER A 100 5.89 -13.39 16.69
C SER A 100 4.93 -12.98 15.56
N LEU A 101 5.02 -11.74 15.07
CA LEU A 101 4.17 -11.29 13.95
C LEU A 101 4.32 -12.17 12.70
N SER A 102 5.51 -12.72 12.42
CA SER A 102 5.73 -13.64 11.30
C SER A 102 5.11 -15.03 11.53
N THR A 103 5.09 -15.50 12.77
CA THR A 103 4.34 -16.71 13.15
C THR A 103 2.82 -16.51 12.95
N LEU A 104 2.34 -15.29 13.23
CA LEU A 104 0.93 -14.92 13.03
C LEU A 104 0.58 -14.76 11.54
N SER A 105 1.45 -14.15 10.72
CA SER A 105 1.22 -14.00 9.28
C SER A 105 1.20 -15.36 8.56
N GLY A 106 2.15 -16.24 8.89
CA GLY A 106 2.16 -17.63 8.38
C GLY A 106 0.89 -18.40 8.74
N ARG A 107 0.47 -18.36 10.02
CA ARG A 107 -0.79 -18.99 10.47
C ARG A 107 -2.02 -18.39 9.78
N LEU A 108 -2.04 -17.07 9.54
CA LEU A 108 -3.11 -16.38 8.82
C LEU A 108 -3.16 -16.81 7.35
N VAL A 109 -2.01 -17.01 6.69
CA VAL A 109 -1.92 -17.57 5.34
C VAL A 109 -2.45 -18.99 5.28
N GLU A 110 -2.07 -19.86 6.22
CA GLU A 110 -2.58 -21.24 6.32
C GLU A 110 -4.10 -21.27 6.50
N GLN A 111 -4.64 -20.43 7.38
CA GLN A 111 -6.08 -20.32 7.61
C GLN A 111 -6.84 -19.80 6.38
N GLN A 112 -6.29 -18.84 5.64
CA GLN A 112 -6.90 -18.38 4.38
C GLN A 112 -6.86 -19.49 3.32
N LYS A 113 -5.73 -20.16 3.10
CA LYS A 113 -5.60 -21.28 2.15
C LYS A 113 -6.51 -22.47 2.48
N SER A 114 -6.74 -22.74 3.77
CA SER A 114 -7.68 -23.77 4.21
C SER A 114 -9.15 -23.42 3.92
N ARG A 115 -9.48 -22.15 3.72
CA ARG A 115 -10.83 -21.66 3.36
C ARG A 115 -10.98 -21.47 1.86
N ASP A 116 -9.92 -21.04 1.18
CA ASP A 116 -9.84 -20.88 -0.26
C ASP A 116 -8.55 -21.52 -0.81
N PRO A 117 -8.64 -22.75 -1.36
CA PRO A 117 -7.52 -23.40 -2.03
C PRO A 117 -7.01 -22.68 -3.28
N SER A 118 -7.74 -21.69 -3.82
CA SER A 118 -7.34 -20.87 -4.97
C SER A 118 -6.58 -19.59 -4.58
N LEU A 119 -6.39 -19.33 -3.27
CA LEU A 119 -5.66 -18.17 -2.77
C LEU A 119 -4.21 -18.16 -3.25
N ASN A 120 -3.88 -17.18 -4.09
CA ASN A 120 -2.53 -16.93 -4.57
C ASN A 120 -1.84 -15.90 -3.67
N VAL A 121 -0.93 -16.33 -2.81
CA VAL A 121 -0.13 -15.42 -1.96
C VAL A 121 1.01 -14.84 -2.78
N LEU A 122 1.02 -13.51 -2.91
CA LEU A 122 2.02 -12.74 -3.65
C LEU A 122 3.26 -12.45 -2.79
N SER A 123 3.06 -12.15 -1.51
CA SER A 123 4.14 -11.89 -0.55
C SER A 123 3.68 -12.10 0.89
N ASP A 124 4.61 -12.47 1.76
CA ASP A 124 4.52 -12.40 3.22
C ASP A 124 5.89 -11.85 3.67
N LYS A 125 5.92 -10.62 4.21
CA LYS A 125 7.17 -9.87 4.44
C LYS A 125 7.10 -8.96 5.65
N SER A 126 8.24 -8.83 6.34
CA SER A 126 8.44 -7.77 7.34
C SER A 126 8.41 -6.40 6.67
N ILE A 127 7.72 -5.44 7.29
CA ILE A 127 7.75 -4.02 6.95
C ILE A 127 7.89 -3.17 8.22
N GLU A 128 8.14 -1.88 8.06
CA GLU A 128 8.09 -0.91 9.15
C GLU A 128 6.92 0.05 8.95
N VAL A 129 6.16 0.29 10.02
CA VAL A 129 5.04 1.25 10.05
C VAL A 129 5.28 2.20 11.21
N SER A 130 5.50 3.49 10.92
CA SER A 130 5.90 4.50 11.91
C SER A 130 7.11 4.10 12.78
N GLY A 131 8.08 3.38 12.19
CA GLY A 131 9.26 2.87 12.89
C GLY A 131 9.00 1.65 13.79
N GLN A 132 7.79 1.09 13.77
CA GLN A 132 7.44 -0.15 14.47
C GLN A 132 7.45 -1.34 13.51
N PRO A 133 7.86 -2.54 13.96
CA PRO A 133 7.85 -3.74 13.13
C PRO A 133 6.42 -4.21 12.87
N ALA A 134 6.12 -4.49 11.61
CA ALA A 134 4.87 -5.07 11.14
C ALA A 134 5.13 -6.21 10.12
N GLN A 135 4.10 -6.98 9.80
CA GLN A 135 4.11 -7.96 8.70
C GLN A 135 3.03 -7.61 7.69
N GLU A 136 3.34 -7.72 6.40
CA GLU A 136 2.43 -7.46 5.30
C GLU A 136 2.28 -8.73 4.44
N VAL A 137 1.05 -9.24 4.38
CA VAL A 137 0.65 -10.37 3.52
C VAL A 137 -0.17 -9.83 2.36
N ASN A 138 0.30 -10.02 1.13
CA ASN A 138 -0.46 -9.69 -0.07
C ASN A 138 -0.92 -10.95 -0.79
N SER A 139 -2.16 -10.97 -1.26
CA SER A 139 -2.73 -12.10 -1.98
C SER A 139 -3.73 -11.67 -3.05
N LEU A 140 -3.90 -12.53 -4.04
CA LEU A 140 -5.04 -12.53 -4.95
C LEU A 140 -5.96 -13.71 -4.62
N GLN A 141 -7.26 -13.47 -4.66
CA GLN A 141 -8.31 -14.48 -4.62
C GLN A 141 -9.15 -14.36 -5.90
N THR A 142 -9.64 -15.48 -6.43
CA THR A 142 -10.59 -15.49 -7.56
C THR A 142 -11.87 -16.19 -7.16
N ALA A 143 -12.95 -15.44 -7.01
CA ALA A 143 -14.26 -15.96 -6.62
C ALA A 143 -15.30 -15.64 -7.70
N LYS A 144 -15.95 -16.67 -8.25
CA LYS A 144 -17.00 -16.53 -9.29
C LYS A 144 -16.57 -15.68 -10.52
N GLY A 145 -15.28 -15.72 -10.87
CA GLY A 145 -14.72 -14.95 -11.98
C GLY A 145 -14.37 -13.48 -11.66
N GLN A 146 -14.61 -13.03 -10.43
CA GLN A 146 -14.08 -11.75 -9.93
C GLN A 146 -12.73 -11.99 -9.26
N VAL A 147 -11.76 -11.12 -9.52
CA VAL A 147 -10.44 -11.16 -8.89
C VAL A 147 -10.42 -10.10 -7.80
N SER A 148 -10.01 -10.47 -6.59
CA SER A 148 -9.84 -9.54 -5.47
C SER A 148 -8.40 -9.54 -4.99
N TYR A 149 -7.81 -8.36 -4.90
CA TYR A 149 -6.53 -8.12 -4.24
C TYR A 149 -6.76 -7.86 -2.75
N SER A 150 -5.94 -8.47 -1.91
CA SER A 150 -5.94 -8.26 -0.46
C SER A 150 -4.52 -7.93 0.02
N SER A 151 -4.41 -6.91 0.87
CA SER A 151 -3.21 -6.59 1.62
C SER A 151 -3.56 -6.58 3.10
N ILE A 152 -2.88 -7.41 3.89
CA ILE A 152 -3.13 -7.58 5.32
C ILE A 152 -1.88 -7.18 6.09
N VAL A 153 -1.98 -6.14 6.92
CA VAL A 153 -0.94 -5.67 7.83
C VAL A 153 -1.23 -6.13 9.25
N LEU A 154 -0.28 -6.85 9.85
CA LEU A 154 -0.25 -7.21 11.27
C LEU A 154 0.78 -6.34 12.00
N ALA A 155 0.36 -5.63 13.05
CA ALA A 155 1.25 -4.78 13.84
C ALA A 155 0.83 -4.75 15.31
N LYS A 156 1.73 -4.31 16.19
CA LYS A 156 1.42 -4.07 17.62
C LYS A 156 0.93 -2.65 17.81
N ALA A 157 -0.18 -2.46 18.51
CA ALA A 157 -0.70 -1.16 18.93
C ALA A 157 -0.87 -1.18 20.45
N GLY A 158 0.21 -0.88 21.16
CA GLY A 158 0.32 -1.12 22.61
C GLY A 158 0.21 -2.60 22.97
N ASP A 159 -0.73 -2.95 23.85
CA ASP A 159 -1.02 -4.33 24.28
C ASP A 159 -1.94 -5.10 23.32
N GLN A 160 -2.29 -4.51 22.18
CA GLN A 160 -3.16 -5.10 21.17
C GLN A 160 -2.42 -5.47 19.88
N LEU A 161 -2.88 -6.55 19.23
CA LEU A 161 -2.58 -6.85 17.84
C LEU A 161 -3.60 -6.11 16.96
N MET A 162 -3.10 -5.22 16.11
CA MET A 162 -3.85 -4.65 15.00
C MET A 162 -3.72 -5.57 13.78
N THR A 163 -4.86 -5.96 13.21
CA THR A 163 -4.96 -6.53 11.86
C THR A 163 -5.70 -5.53 10.99
N MET A 164 -5.01 -4.89 10.03
CA MET A 164 -5.63 -4.09 8.97
C MET A 164 -5.67 -4.92 7.69
N GLN A 165 -6.84 -5.06 7.08
CA GLN A 165 -7.03 -5.67 5.77
C GLN A 165 -7.56 -4.63 4.78
N VAL A 166 -6.83 -4.38 3.71
CA VAL A 166 -7.27 -3.59 2.54
C VAL A 166 -7.66 -4.57 1.44
N SER A 167 -8.91 -4.54 0.99
CA SER A 167 -9.43 -5.39 -0.08
C SER A 167 -9.95 -4.54 -1.23
N LEU A 168 -9.55 -4.91 -2.45
CA LEU A 168 -9.73 -4.11 -3.67
C LEU A 168 -10.05 -5.03 -4.87
N PRO A 169 -10.67 -4.51 -5.95
CA PRO A 169 -10.70 -5.19 -7.25
C PRO A 169 -9.28 -5.51 -7.71
N GLY A 170 -9.04 -6.75 -8.11
CA GLY A 170 -7.71 -7.30 -8.42
C GLY A 170 -7.42 -7.45 -9.92
N GLU A 171 -8.34 -7.03 -10.79
CA GLU A 171 -8.19 -7.08 -12.25
C GLU A 171 -6.97 -6.29 -12.74
N ASN A 172 -6.66 -5.18 -12.07
CA ASN A 172 -5.41 -4.44 -12.22
C ASN A 172 -4.58 -4.55 -10.93
N GLN A 173 -3.81 -5.64 -10.80
CA GLN A 173 -2.99 -5.91 -9.62
C GLN A 173 -2.05 -4.75 -9.24
N GLN A 174 -1.46 -4.04 -10.21
CA GLN A 174 -0.54 -2.93 -9.94
C GLN A 174 -1.26 -1.72 -9.34
N GLU A 175 -2.44 -1.39 -9.85
CA GLU A 175 -3.27 -0.30 -9.31
C GLU A 175 -3.79 -0.65 -7.91
N ALA A 176 -4.25 -1.88 -7.70
CA ALA A 176 -4.66 -2.36 -6.39
C ALA A 176 -3.51 -2.29 -5.36
N ALA A 177 -2.31 -2.75 -5.74
CA ALA A 177 -1.12 -2.64 -4.90
C ALA A 177 -0.73 -1.18 -4.62
N ASN A 178 -0.84 -0.28 -5.60
CA ASN A 178 -0.56 1.14 -5.40
C ASN A 178 -1.51 1.79 -4.39
N ILE A 179 -2.81 1.49 -4.47
CA ILE A 179 -3.84 1.99 -3.54
C ILE A 179 -3.62 1.42 -2.13
N ALA A 180 -3.35 0.12 -2.01
CA ALA A 180 -3.07 -0.52 -0.72
C ALA A 180 -1.82 0.06 -0.05
N ASN A 181 -0.72 0.20 -0.80
CA ASN A 181 0.50 0.88 -0.33
C ASN A 181 0.22 2.34 0.04
N GLY A 182 -0.63 3.06 -0.71
CA GLY A 182 -1.07 4.41 -0.37
C GLY A 182 -1.71 4.48 1.02
N VAL A 183 -2.63 3.58 1.33
CA VAL A 183 -3.25 3.47 2.67
C VAL A 183 -2.19 3.16 3.73
N ILE A 184 -1.36 2.13 3.51
CA ILE A 184 -0.35 1.66 4.49
C ILE A 184 0.69 2.75 4.76
N ASN A 185 1.08 3.55 3.76
CA ASN A 185 2.01 4.69 3.95
C ASN A 185 1.43 5.82 4.82
N THR A 186 0.10 5.91 4.95
CA THR A 186 -0.56 6.86 5.88
C THR A 186 -0.80 6.28 7.27
N LEU A 187 -0.59 4.97 7.45
CA LEU A 187 -0.82 4.28 8.71
C LEU A 187 0.22 4.71 9.75
N LYS A 188 -0.29 5.20 10.88
CA LYS A 188 0.50 5.49 12.08
C LYS A 188 0.03 4.63 13.22
N ILE A 189 1.00 4.10 13.93
CA ILE A 189 0.81 3.22 15.07
C ILE A 189 1.73 3.71 16.19
N THR A 190 1.22 3.74 17.42
CA THR A 190 2.00 4.07 18.62
C THR A 190 1.87 2.94 19.64
N GLU A 191 2.94 2.70 20.40
CA GLU A 191 2.86 1.83 21.60
C GLU A 191 1.93 2.44 22.67
#